data_AF-A0A926JK70-F1
#
_entry.id   AF-A0A926JK70-F1
#
_cell.length_a   1.000
_cell.length_b   1.000
_cell.length_c   1.000
_cell.angle_alpha   90.00
_cell.angle_beta   90.00
_cell.angle_gamma   90.00
#
_symmetry.space_group_name_H-M   'P 1'
#
loop_
_entity.id
_entity.type
_entity.pdbx_description
1 polymer ?
#
loop_
_entity_poly.entity_id
_entity_poly.type
_entity_poly.pdbx_seq_one_letter_code
_entity_poly.pdbx_strand_id
1 'polypeptide(L)'
;MLVSRKYRHASVAIMTTGRIEMGPTARTVADNIRRLREARGMSLRALSAELKKVGRNLSADALNKIENGRTLPPEAEAPKQIRRADVDDLMALAAVFKVNPSALLFPHTYEGTVELTGIGPVDAKTAWKWARGFRPLHVPEGDDGTAYVDFLRHAHPLGYRDFGRSEAGRRAFREDHGGRGFVQRRRDGTYFTHDQDGNVLDLEFDESGNLVERHDKGDE
;
A
#
# COMPACT_ATOMS: atom_id res chain seq x y z
N MET A 1 -21.72 7.74 -36.91
CA MET A 1 -20.64 8.74 -37.00
C MET A 1 -20.22 9.12 -35.58
N LEU A 2 -19.27 8.40 -35.00
CA LEU A 2 -18.80 8.61 -33.62
C LEU A 2 -17.81 9.78 -33.57
N VAL A 3 -18.11 10.78 -32.74
CA VAL A 3 -17.22 11.92 -32.48
C VAL A 3 -16.16 11.50 -31.46
N SER A 4 -14.93 11.31 -31.95
CA SER A 4 -13.73 11.03 -31.17
C SER A 4 -13.36 12.21 -30.28
N ARG A 5 -13.63 12.11 -28.96
CA ARG A 5 -13.11 13.06 -27.96
C ARG A 5 -11.62 12.78 -27.71
N LYS A 6 -10.75 13.53 -28.39
CA LYS A 6 -9.32 13.60 -28.07
C LYS A 6 -9.15 14.24 -26.68
N TYR A 7 -8.78 13.47 -25.67
CA TYR A 7 -8.31 14.02 -24.40
C TYR A 7 -6.93 14.65 -24.62
N ARG A 8 -6.87 15.99 -24.60
CA ARG A 8 -5.62 16.74 -24.53
C ARG A 8 -5.11 16.67 -23.09
N HIS A 9 -3.93 16.10 -22.86
CA HIS A 9 -3.21 16.24 -21.60
C HIS A 9 -2.86 17.71 -21.38
N ALA A 10 -3.60 18.41 -20.52
CA ALA A 10 -3.19 19.70 -20.00
C ALA A 10 -2.07 19.44 -18.99
N SER A 11 -0.83 19.78 -19.37
CA SER A 11 0.32 19.77 -18.48
C SER A 11 0.16 20.91 -17.48
N VAL A 12 -0.40 20.63 -16.30
CA VAL A 12 -0.48 21.59 -15.19
C VAL A 12 0.89 21.61 -14.51
N ALA A 13 1.69 22.63 -14.80
CA ALA A 13 2.89 22.92 -14.04
C ALA A 13 2.48 23.52 -12.68
N ILE A 14 2.42 22.69 -11.63
CA ILE A 14 2.29 23.17 -10.26
C ILE A 14 3.67 23.70 -9.83
N MET A 15 3.93 25.00 -10.04
CA MET A 15 5.05 25.70 -9.43
C MET A 15 4.64 26.22 -8.06
N THR A 16 4.90 25.44 -7.01
CA THR A 16 4.80 25.92 -5.62
C THR A 16 6.09 26.64 -5.24
N THR A 17 6.08 27.97 -5.21
CA THR A 17 7.23 28.84 -4.90
C THR A 17 7.49 28.97 -3.38
N GLY A 18 7.34 27.89 -2.63
CA GLY A 18 7.74 27.79 -1.22
C GLY A 18 8.89 26.80 -1.09
N ARG A 19 9.84 27.04 -0.17
CA ARG A 19 10.87 26.03 0.17
C ARG A 19 10.15 24.73 0.53
N ILE A 20 10.34 23.68 -0.26
CA ILE A 20 9.68 22.39 -0.03
C ILE A 20 10.14 21.88 1.34
N GLU A 21 9.26 21.90 2.32
CA GLU A 21 9.53 21.28 3.62
C GLU A 21 9.30 19.77 3.53
N MET A 22 10.23 18.96 4.02
CA MET A 22 10.11 17.50 3.99
C MET A 22 9.57 17.00 5.33
N GLY A 23 8.37 16.41 5.29
CA GLY A 23 7.82 15.67 6.42
C GLY A 23 8.59 14.37 6.70
N PRO A 24 8.40 13.75 7.87
CA PRO A 24 9.19 12.60 8.32
C PRO A 24 9.09 11.39 7.38
N THR A 25 7.91 11.13 6.80
CA THR A 25 7.72 10.03 5.82
C THR A 25 8.47 10.31 4.52
N ALA A 26 8.50 11.56 4.05
CA ALA A 26 9.21 11.90 2.83
C ALA A 26 10.73 11.76 3.00
N ARG A 27 11.26 12.07 4.20
CA ARG A 27 12.67 11.81 4.56
C ARG A 27 12.98 10.32 4.58
N THR A 28 12.09 9.54 5.20
CA THR A 28 12.16 8.07 5.22
C THR A 28 12.22 7.47 3.82
N VAL A 29 11.38 7.96 2.89
CA VAL A 29 11.41 7.53 1.49
C VAL A 29 12.76 7.83 0.86
N ALA A 30 13.32 9.03 1.06
CA ALA A 30 14.64 9.39 0.55
C ALA A 30 15.77 8.51 1.15
N ASP A 31 15.72 8.24 2.46
CA ASP A 31 16.65 7.34 3.16
C ASP A 31 16.58 5.92 2.56
N ASN A 32 15.37 5.39 2.38
CA ASN A 32 15.16 4.04 1.85
C ASN A 32 15.55 3.88 0.38
N ILE A 33 15.27 4.88 -0.47
CA ILE A 33 15.68 4.87 -1.88
C ILE A 33 17.20 4.79 -1.97
N ARG A 34 17.91 5.64 -1.21
CA ARG A 34 19.37 5.63 -1.17
C ARG A 34 19.90 4.28 -0.68
N ARG A 35 19.39 3.80 0.46
CA ARG A 35 19.79 2.52 1.05
C ARG A 35 19.64 1.36 0.07
N LEU A 36 18.49 1.25 -0.60
CA LEU A 36 18.21 0.17 -1.57
C LEU A 36 19.04 0.31 -2.84
N ARG A 37 19.25 1.54 -3.32
CA ARG A 37 20.10 1.82 -4.48
C ARG A 37 21.55 1.39 -4.20
N GLU A 38 22.09 1.80 -3.06
CA GLU A 38 23.47 1.50 -2.66
C GLU A 38 23.66 0.01 -2.38
N ALA A 39 22.71 -0.65 -1.70
CA ALA A 39 22.73 -2.10 -1.48
C ALA A 39 22.74 -2.91 -2.80
N ARG A 40 22.31 -2.31 -3.91
CA ARG A 40 22.32 -2.92 -5.25
C ARG A 40 23.49 -2.48 -6.12
N GLY A 41 24.42 -1.70 -5.59
CA GLY A 41 25.55 -1.16 -6.35
C GLY A 41 25.13 -0.25 -7.50
N MET A 42 23.94 0.35 -7.46
CA MET A 42 23.42 1.16 -8.55
C MET A 42 23.88 2.62 -8.44
N SER A 43 24.38 3.17 -9.53
CA SER A 43 24.49 4.62 -9.67
C SER A 43 23.10 5.24 -9.89
N LEU A 44 22.96 6.56 -9.67
CA LEU A 44 21.72 7.28 -9.99
C LEU A 44 21.34 7.15 -11.47
N ARG A 45 22.33 7.10 -12.37
CA ARG A 45 22.11 6.90 -13.81
C ARG A 45 21.60 5.49 -14.11
N ALA A 46 22.14 4.47 -13.42
CA ALA A 46 21.66 3.10 -13.56
C ALA A 46 20.21 2.96 -13.06
N LEU A 47 19.88 3.54 -11.90
CA LEU A 47 18.51 3.53 -11.38
C LEU A 47 17.55 4.26 -12.33
N SER A 48 17.95 5.41 -12.88
CA SER A 48 17.19 6.15 -13.89
C SER A 48 16.91 5.30 -15.14
N ALA A 49 17.90 4.54 -15.61
CA ALA A 49 17.75 3.64 -16.75
C ALA A 49 16.78 2.48 -16.45
N GLU A 50 16.84 1.89 -15.24
CA GLU A 50 15.90 0.83 -14.84
C GLU A 50 14.46 1.35 -14.70
N LEU A 51 14.27 2.55 -14.14
CA LEU A 51 12.94 3.17 -14.07
C LEU A 51 12.36 3.41 -15.47
N LYS A 52 13.19 3.83 -16.44
CA LYS A 52 12.76 4.01 -17.82
C LYS A 52 12.27 2.70 -18.45
N LYS A 53 12.90 1.56 -18.13
CA LYS A 53 12.47 0.24 -18.63
C LYS A 53 11.09 -0.16 -18.15
N VAL A 54 10.67 0.28 -16.96
CA VAL A 54 9.31 0.06 -16.43
C VAL A 54 8.34 1.20 -16.77
N GLY A 55 8.69 2.06 -17.75
CA GLY A 55 7.84 3.13 -18.24
C GLY A 55 7.86 4.42 -17.41
N ARG A 56 8.68 4.51 -16.36
CA ARG A 56 8.80 5.72 -15.53
C ARG A 56 10.05 6.52 -15.88
N ASN A 57 9.88 7.66 -16.56
CA ASN A 57 11.00 8.53 -16.92
C ASN A 57 11.38 9.45 -15.74
N LEU A 58 12.37 9.04 -14.95
CA LEU A 58 12.88 9.80 -13.81
C LEU A 58 14.38 10.03 -14.00
N SER A 59 14.82 11.29 -14.17
CA SER A 59 16.23 11.58 -14.45
C SER A 59 17.13 11.35 -13.23
N ALA A 60 18.43 11.14 -13.47
CA ALA A 60 19.42 10.99 -12.39
C ALA A 60 19.50 12.23 -11.48
N ASP A 61 19.36 13.45 -12.03
CA ASP A 61 19.27 14.70 -11.25
C ASP A 61 18.03 14.73 -10.36
N ALA A 62 16.91 14.27 -10.90
CA ALA A 62 15.67 14.18 -10.17
C ALA A 62 15.80 13.15 -9.02
N LEU A 63 16.38 11.97 -9.27
CA LEU A 63 16.69 11.00 -8.22
C LEU A 63 17.62 11.58 -7.14
N ASN A 64 18.67 12.33 -7.54
CA ASN A 64 19.57 13.01 -6.61
C ASN A 64 18.80 13.97 -5.68
N LYS A 65 17.88 14.77 -6.23
CA LYS A 65 17.03 15.68 -5.45
C LYS A 65 16.09 14.97 -4.48
N ILE A 66 15.64 13.75 -4.81
CA ILE A 66 14.88 12.92 -3.86
C ILE A 66 15.80 12.48 -2.73
N GLU A 67 16.94 11.87 -3.04
CA GLU A 67 17.87 11.36 -2.02
C GLU A 67 18.52 12.46 -1.16
N ASN A 68 18.55 13.70 -1.65
CA ASN A 68 18.95 14.85 -0.85
C ASN A 68 17.90 15.21 0.21
N GLY A 69 16.64 14.81 0.04
CA GLY A 69 15.58 15.02 1.02
C GLY A 69 15.65 14.11 2.25
N ARG A 70 16.71 13.31 2.38
CA ARG A 70 16.92 12.32 3.45
C ARG A 70 17.16 12.95 4.82
N THR A 71 17.19 12.13 5.86
CA THR A 71 17.54 12.58 7.22
C THR A 71 19.02 12.95 7.26
N LEU A 72 19.34 14.13 7.80
CA LEU A 72 20.72 14.62 7.90
C LEU A 72 21.15 14.70 9.37
N PRO A 73 22.45 14.53 9.65
CA PRO A 73 23.01 14.85 10.95
C PRO A 73 22.71 16.32 11.34
N PRO A 74 22.54 16.62 12.64
CA PRO A 74 22.23 17.98 13.12
C PRO A 74 23.18 19.07 12.63
N GLU A 75 24.44 18.71 12.39
CA GLU A 75 25.53 19.59 11.97
C GLU A 75 25.65 19.79 10.46
N ALA A 76 24.90 19.03 9.64
CA ALA A 76 25.02 19.08 8.19
C ALA A 76 24.26 20.28 7.57
N GLU A 77 24.87 20.94 6.59
CA GLU A 77 24.20 22.00 5.83
C GLU A 77 22.98 21.43 5.08
N ALA A 78 21.84 22.13 5.18
CA ALA A 78 20.62 21.74 4.50
C ALA A 78 20.81 21.79 2.97
N PRO A 79 20.43 20.73 2.23
CA PRO A 79 20.63 20.66 0.80
C PRO A 79 19.80 21.71 0.07
N LYS A 80 20.42 22.35 -0.91
CA LYS A 80 19.83 23.46 -1.67
C LYS A 80 18.67 23.04 -2.57
N GLN A 81 18.67 21.79 -3.05
CA GLN A 81 17.65 21.28 -3.96
C GLN A 81 17.17 19.91 -3.51
N ILE A 82 15.93 19.88 -3.04
CA ILE A 82 15.21 18.69 -2.62
C ILE A 82 13.90 18.59 -3.37
N ARG A 83 13.43 17.36 -3.60
CA ARG A 83 12.08 17.11 -4.11
C ARG A 83 11.48 15.87 -3.45
N ARG A 84 10.16 15.83 -3.40
CA ARG A 84 9.40 14.64 -2.97
C ARG A 84 9.31 13.65 -4.14
N ALA A 85 9.24 12.35 -3.83
CA ALA A 85 8.76 11.35 -4.77
C ALA A 85 7.23 11.47 -4.88
N ASP A 86 6.69 11.33 -6.09
CA ASP A 86 5.24 11.19 -6.28
C ASP A 86 4.79 9.72 -6.08
N VAL A 87 3.49 9.46 -6.19
CA VAL A 87 2.93 8.11 -5.98
C VAL A 87 3.37 7.12 -7.08
N ASP A 88 3.55 7.60 -8.30
CA ASP A 88 3.99 6.77 -9.44
C ASP A 88 5.48 6.44 -9.34
N ASP A 89 6.30 7.39 -8.88
CA ASP A 89 7.69 7.20 -8.51
C ASP A 89 7.79 6.11 -7.46
N LEU A 90 6.98 6.17 -6.41
CA LEU A 90 7.00 5.20 -5.33
C LEU A 90 6.72 3.78 -5.84
N MET A 91 5.68 3.61 -6.68
CA MET A 91 5.33 2.32 -7.25
C MET A 91 6.39 1.80 -8.23
N ALA A 92 6.91 2.66 -9.10
CA ALA A 92 7.95 2.28 -10.06
C ALA A 92 9.27 1.92 -9.35
N LEU A 93 9.65 2.67 -8.32
CA LEU A 93 10.81 2.37 -7.48
C LEU A 93 10.62 1.05 -6.73
N ALA A 94 9.44 0.79 -6.19
CA ALA A 94 9.14 -0.50 -5.54
C ALA A 94 9.28 -1.66 -6.53
N ALA A 95 8.80 -1.51 -7.77
CA ALA A 95 8.94 -2.51 -8.83
C ALA A 95 10.41 -2.74 -9.25
N VAL A 96 11.18 -1.67 -9.52
CA VAL A 96 12.61 -1.76 -9.86
C VAL A 96 13.40 -2.37 -8.70
N PHE A 97 13.08 -1.96 -7.48
CA PHE A 97 13.67 -2.52 -6.27
C PHE A 97 13.08 -3.87 -5.88
N LYS A 98 12.11 -4.45 -6.60
CA LYS A 98 11.49 -5.75 -6.25
C LYS A 98 11.10 -5.86 -4.77
N VAL A 99 10.54 -4.79 -4.22
CA VAL A 99 10.02 -4.70 -2.85
C VAL A 99 8.56 -4.23 -2.89
N ASN A 100 7.86 -4.32 -1.76
CA ASN A 100 6.55 -3.67 -1.64
C ASN A 100 6.71 -2.15 -1.38
N PRO A 101 5.67 -1.33 -1.63
CA PRO A 101 5.73 0.12 -1.37
C PRO A 101 6.01 0.46 0.09
N SER A 102 5.56 -0.36 1.05
CA SER A 102 5.81 -0.17 2.48
C SER A 102 7.31 -0.17 2.83
N ALA A 103 8.14 -0.90 2.07
CA ALA A 103 9.60 -0.89 2.22
C ALA A 103 10.27 0.46 1.90
N LEU A 104 9.56 1.33 1.17
CA LEU A 104 9.99 2.71 0.91
C LEU A 104 9.37 3.69 1.91
N LEU A 105 8.11 3.47 2.28
CA LEU A 105 7.35 4.39 3.14
C LEU A 105 7.72 4.34 4.63
N PHE A 106 8.20 3.21 5.14
CA PHE A 106 8.45 3.02 6.57
C PHE A 106 9.95 2.94 6.89
N PRO A 107 10.39 3.47 8.04
CA PRO A 107 11.78 3.36 8.46
C PRO A 107 12.22 1.89 8.53
N HIS A 108 13.43 1.63 8.07
CA HIS A 108 14.01 0.27 8.07
C HIS A 108 14.53 -0.12 9.47
N THR A 109 13.63 -0.08 10.46
CA THR A 109 13.84 -0.51 11.84
C THR A 109 12.60 -1.24 12.33
N TYR A 110 12.78 -2.15 13.27
CA TYR A 110 11.69 -2.87 13.95
C TYR A 110 11.54 -2.45 15.42
N GLU A 111 12.43 -1.60 15.92
CA GLU A 111 12.50 -1.17 17.32
C GLU A 111 12.46 0.35 17.44
N GLY A 112 12.07 0.80 18.64
CA GLY A 112 11.99 2.22 19.00
C GLY A 112 10.77 2.92 18.45
N THR A 113 10.80 4.26 18.55
CA THR A 113 9.74 5.15 18.07
C THR A 113 10.10 5.70 16.69
N VAL A 114 9.14 5.70 15.78
CA VAL A 114 9.25 6.28 14.44
C VAL A 114 8.21 7.38 14.26
N GLU A 115 8.58 8.43 13.52
CA GLU A 115 7.68 9.53 13.18
C GLU A 115 7.00 9.27 11.83
N LEU A 116 5.68 9.32 11.79
CA LEU A 116 4.89 9.18 10.56
C LEU A 116 4.11 10.46 10.27
N THR A 117 4.11 10.89 9.01
CA THR A 117 3.40 12.11 8.58
C THR A 117 1.91 11.99 8.87
N GLY A 118 1.34 12.99 9.57
CA GLY A 118 -0.09 13.01 9.93
C GLY A 118 -0.50 12.11 11.09
N ILE A 119 0.45 11.36 11.67
CA ILE A 119 0.22 10.45 12.81
C ILE A 119 1.08 10.86 14.01
N GLY A 120 2.35 11.24 13.78
CA GLY A 120 3.32 11.53 14.83
C GLY A 120 4.10 10.27 15.29
N PRO A 121 4.59 10.24 16.54
CA PRO A 121 5.40 9.16 17.07
C PRO A 121 4.59 7.88 17.28
N VAL A 122 5.09 6.76 16.73
CA VAL A 122 4.52 5.42 16.95
C VAL A 122 5.63 4.38 17.14
N ASP A 123 5.34 3.33 17.90
CA ASP A 123 6.23 2.17 18.01
C ASP A 123 6.47 1.55 16.62
N ALA A 124 7.74 1.28 16.29
CA ALA A 124 8.15 0.79 14.96
C ALA A 124 7.47 -0.53 14.58
N LYS A 125 7.34 -1.46 15.53
CA LYS A 125 6.67 -2.74 15.32
C LYS A 125 5.17 -2.55 15.02
N THR A 126 4.52 -1.63 15.73
CA THR A 126 3.14 -1.22 15.48
C THR A 126 2.98 -0.60 14.10
N ALA A 127 3.86 0.33 13.72
CA ALA A 127 3.86 0.95 12.40
C ALA A 127 3.97 -0.09 11.28
N TRP A 128 4.89 -1.06 11.40
CA TRP A 128 5.06 -2.13 10.42
C TRP A 128 3.87 -3.10 10.36
N LYS A 129 3.25 -3.43 11.49
CA LYS A 129 2.03 -4.26 11.48
C LYS A 129 0.86 -3.53 10.82
N TRP A 130 0.71 -2.23 11.08
CA TRP A 130 -0.28 -1.40 10.41
C TRP A 130 -0.03 -1.29 8.90
N ALA A 131 1.22 -1.02 8.49
CA ALA A 131 1.63 -0.95 7.09
C ALA A 131 1.36 -2.22 6.28
N ARG A 132 1.31 -3.37 6.95
CA ARG A 132 1.03 -4.68 6.37
C ARG A 132 -0.45 -5.06 6.42
N GLY A 133 -1.29 -4.19 6.97
CA GLY A 133 -2.71 -4.43 7.12
C GLY A 133 -3.06 -5.44 8.22
N PHE A 134 -2.21 -5.64 9.22
CA PHE A 134 -2.50 -6.61 10.29
C PHE A 134 -3.28 -6.04 11.47
N ARG A 135 -3.19 -4.72 11.72
CA ARG A 135 -3.87 -4.07 12.84
C ARG A 135 -3.98 -2.55 12.65
N PRO A 136 -4.96 -1.89 13.29
CA PRO A 136 -4.94 -0.43 13.39
C PRO A 136 -3.77 0.07 14.26
N LEU A 137 -3.36 1.32 14.04
CA LEU A 137 -2.30 1.99 14.84
C LEU A 137 -2.71 2.13 16.31
N HIS A 138 -3.96 2.54 16.55
CA HIS A 138 -4.54 2.71 17.87
C HIS A 138 -5.71 1.74 18.06
N VAL A 139 -5.80 1.15 19.25
CA VAL A 139 -6.92 0.31 19.68
C VAL A 139 -7.40 0.94 20.99
N PRO A 140 -8.66 1.40 21.06
CA PRO A 140 -9.20 1.96 22.29
C PRO A 140 -9.11 0.97 23.46
N GLU A 141 -8.88 1.49 24.66
CA GLU A 141 -8.93 0.66 25.86
C GLU A 141 -10.34 0.06 26.03
N GLY A 142 -10.41 -1.25 26.29
CA GLY A 142 -11.68 -1.97 26.42
C GLY A 142 -12.37 -2.34 25.09
N ASP A 143 -11.74 -2.10 23.93
CA ASP A 143 -12.28 -2.50 22.63
C ASP A 143 -12.50 -4.03 22.56
N ASP A 144 -13.70 -4.44 22.12
CA ASP A 144 -14.12 -5.84 21.99
C ASP A 144 -13.61 -6.51 20.70
N GLY A 145 -12.70 -5.86 19.99
CA GLY A 145 -12.18 -6.23 18.68
C GLY A 145 -12.87 -5.51 17.52
N THR A 146 -13.83 -4.62 17.78
CA THR A 146 -14.49 -3.82 16.74
C THR A 146 -13.50 -2.93 15.97
N ALA A 147 -12.51 -2.33 16.63
CA ALA A 147 -11.48 -1.53 15.96
C ALA A 147 -10.64 -2.36 14.96
N TYR A 148 -10.38 -3.64 15.26
CA TYR A 148 -9.70 -4.55 14.33
C TYR A 148 -10.59 -4.89 13.13
N VAL A 149 -11.86 -5.17 13.37
CA VAL A 149 -12.83 -5.48 12.31
C VAL A 149 -12.96 -4.30 11.34
N ASP A 150 -13.18 -3.10 11.87
CA ASP A 150 -13.34 -1.88 11.08
C ASP A 150 -12.10 -1.63 10.21
N PHE A 151 -10.92 -1.72 10.82
CA PHE A 151 -9.66 -1.60 10.12
C PHE A 151 -9.53 -2.63 8.97
N LEU A 152 -9.79 -3.91 9.21
CA LEU A 152 -9.64 -4.94 8.19
C LEU A 152 -10.64 -4.79 7.03
N ARG A 153 -11.89 -4.39 7.34
CA ARG A 153 -12.93 -4.14 6.32
C ARG A 153 -12.52 -3.06 5.32
N HIS A 154 -11.88 -2.00 5.82
CA HIS A 154 -11.50 -0.86 5.01
C HIS A 154 -10.07 -0.96 4.45
N ALA A 155 -9.19 -1.74 5.07
CA ALA A 155 -7.82 -1.94 4.60
C ALA A 155 -7.71 -3.04 3.52
N HIS A 156 -8.60 -4.03 3.52
CA HIS A 156 -8.49 -5.19 2.64
C HIS A 156 -9.77 -5.49 1.84
N PRO A 157 -9.63 -6.00 0.60
CA PRO A 157 -10.77 -6.56 -0.12
C PRO A 157 -11.30 -7.80 0.62
N LEU A 158 -12.58 -8.10 0.42
CA LEU A 158 -13.31 -9.15 1.14
C LEU A 158 -12.54 -10.47 1.24
N GLY A 159 -12.00 -10.97 0.13
CA GLY A 159 -11.28 -12.24 0.06
C GLY A 159 -9.92 -12.29 0.78
N TYR A 160 -9.44 -11.16 1.32
CA TYR A 160 -8.15 -11.07 2.03
C TYR A 160 -8.32 -10.73 3.52
N ARG A 161 -9.55 -10.48 3.99
CA ARG A 161 -9.82 -10.16 5.39
C ARG A 161 -9.66 -11.40 6.27
N ASP A 162 -8.86 -11.30 7.33
CA ASP A 162 -8.69 -12.35 8.34
C ASP A 162 -9.14 -11.81 9.70
N PHE A 163 -10.42 -12.05 10.02
CA PHE A 163 -10.99 -11.61 11.29
C PHE A 163 -10.51 -12.51 12.42
N GLY A 164 -9.93 -11.90 13.45
CA GLY A 164 -9.50 -12.60 14.65
C GLY A 164 -10.65 -13.28 15.41
N ARG A 165 -10.31 -14.02 16.48
CA ARG A 165 -11.28 -14.84 17.23
C ARG A 165 -12.18 -14.07 18.22
N SER A 166 -12.10 -12.74 18.27
CA SER A 166 -12.94 -11.92 19.14
C SER A 166 -14.42 -12.07 18.79
N GLU A 167 -15.32 -11.66 19.69
CA GLU A 167 -16.76 -11.70 19.41
C GLU A 167 -17.11 -10.85 18.17
N ALA A 168 -16.58 -9.62 18.11
CA ALA A 168 -16.70 -8.74 16.96
C ALA A 168 -16.15 -9.39 15.68
N GLY A 169 -14.99 -10.05 15.75
CA GLY A 169 -14.38 -10.74 14.60
C GLY A 169 -15.23 -11.90 14.09
N ARG A 170 -15.77 -12.74 14.99
CA ARG A 170 -16.69 -13.84 14.61
C ARG A 170 -17.99 -13.32 14.01
N ARG A 171 -18.53 -12.21 14.55
CA ARG A 171 -19.70 -11.54 14.00
C ARG A 171 -19.40 -11.02 12.59
N ALA A 172 -18.31 -10.29 12.42
CA ALA A 172 -17.90 -9.74 11.13
C ALA A 172 -17.64 -10.82 10.08
N PHE A 173 -16.96 -11.92 10.45
CA PHE A 173 -16.78 -13.07 9.57
C PHE A 173 -18.12 -13.64 9.09
N ARG A 174 -19.09 -13.81 10.00
CA ARG A 174 -20.44 -14.26 9.63
C ARG A 174 -21.16 -13.26 8.72
N GLU A 175 -21.03 -11.97 8.96
CA GLU A 175 -21.64 -10.93 8.11
C GLU A 175 -21.01 -10.91 6.71
N ASP A 176 -19.68 -10.82 6.64
CA ASP A 176 -18.90 -10.73 5.40
C ASP A 176 -19.06 -11.97 4.50
N HIS A 177 -19.23 -13.15 5.12
CA HIS A 177 -19.43 -14.40 4.39
C HIS A 177 -20.90 -14.85 4.35
N GLY A 178 -21.86 -14.10 4.92
CA GLY A 178 -23.26 -14.53 5.00
C GLY A 178 -23.48 -15.83 5.78
N GLY A 179 -22.62 -16.10 6.77
CA GLY A 179 -22.55 -17.36 7.52
C GLY A 179 -21.84 -18.48 6.78
N ARG A 180 -21.29 -18.21 5.59
CA ARG A 180 -20.54 -19.19 4.81
C ARG A 180 -19.12 -19.37 5.37
N GLY A 181 -18.56 -20.55 5.19
CA GLY A 181 -17.21 -20.89 5.62
C GLY A 181 -16.11 -20.18 4.81
N PHE A 182 -14.86 -20.56 5.06
CA PHE A 182 -13.73 -20.03 4.28
C PHE A 182 -13.90 -20.39 2.79
N VAL A 183 -13.70 -19.39 1.94
CA VAL A 183 -13.57 -19.59 0.51
C VAL A 183 -12.37 -20.50 0.24
N GLN A 184 -12.62 -21.60 -0.45
CA GLN A 184 -11.61 -22.54 -0.90
C GLN A 184 -11.51 -22.49 -2.42
N ARG A 185 -10.28 -22.65 -2.93
CA ARG A 185 -10.02 -22.73 -4.37
C ARG A 185 -9.80 -24.18 -4.77
N ARG A 186 -10.55 -24.67 -5.75
CA ARG A 186 -10.37 -26.00 -6.35
C ARG A 186 -9.18 -26.02 -7.30
N ARG A 187 -8.73 -27.23 -7.67
CA ARG A 187 -7.62 -27.42 -8.63
C ARG A 187 -7.94 -26.90 -10.03
N ASP A 188 -9.22 -26.88 -10.42
CA ASP A 188 -9.71 -26.32 -11.69
C ASP A 188 -9.75 -24.78 -11.71
N GLY A 189 -9.41 -24.14 -10.58
CA GLY A 189 -9.40 -22.69 -10.44
C GLY A 189 -10.72 -22.08 -9.97
N THR A 190 -11.79 -22.86 -9.81
CA THR A 190 -13.08 -22.40 -9.26
C THR A 190 -12.99 -22.20 -7.75
N TYR A 191 -13.87 -21.35 -7.23
CA TYR A 191 -13.97 -21.05 -5.80
C TYR A 191 -15.27 -21.62 -5.25
N PHE A 192 -15.23 -22.10 -4.02
CA PHE A 192 -16.43 -22.55 -3.31
C PHE A 192 -16.33 -22.23 -1.82
N THR A 193 -17.46 -22.24 -1.16
CA THR A 193 -17.56 -22.17 0.30
C THR A 193 -18.60 -23.18 0.78
N HIS A 194 -18.84 -23.26 2.09
CA HIS A 194 -19.94 -24.03 2.66
C HIS A 194 -20.92 -23.07 3.34
N ASP A 195 -22.23 -23.28 3.24
CA ASP A 195 -23.21 -22.54 4.03
C ASP A 195 -23.24 -22.98 5.51
N GLN A 196 -24.19 -22.44 6.28
CA GLN A 196 -24.33 -22.75 7.71
C GLN A 196 -24.72 -24.21 7.97
N ASP A 197 -25.36 -24.87 7.00
CA ASP A 197 -25.80 -26.25 7.06
C ASP A 197 -24.75 -27.23 6.50
N GLY A 198 -23.63 -26.70 5.99
CA GLY A 198 -22.53 -27.46 5.42
C GLY A 198 -22.69 -27.77 3.92
N ASN A 199 -23.66 -27.17 3.23
CA ASN A 199 -23.83 -27.34 1.79
C ASN A 199 -22.77 -26.54 1.02
N VAL A 200 -22.27 -27.12 -0.07
CA VAL A 200 -21.29 -26.46 -0.93
C VAL A 200 -21.95 -25.37 -1.78
N LEU A 201 -21.40 -24.17 -1.75
CA LEU A 201 -21.81 -23.03 -2.58
C LEU A 201 -20.66 -22.65 -3.52
N ASP A 202 -20.92 -22.72 -4.81
CA ASP A 202 -19.95 -22.29 -5.83
C ASP A 202 -19.92 -20.77 -5.94
N LEU A 203 -18.72 -20.22 -6.09
CA LEU A 203 -18.47 -18.78 -6.09
C LEU A 203 -17.81 -18.33 -7.40
N GLU A 204 -18.19 -17.13 -7.84
CA GLU A 204 -17.59 -16.43 -8.97
C GLU A 204 -17.22 -14.99 -8.59
N PHE A 205 -16.33 -14.37 -9.38
CA PHE A 205 -16.02 -12.96 -9.19
C PHE A 205 -17.06 -12.09 -9.90
N ASP A 206 -17.64 -11.13 -9.19
CA ASP A 206 -18.44 -10.06 -9.78
C ASP A 206 -17.55 -9.06 -10.56
N GLU A 207 -18.18 -8.09 -11.23
CA GLU A 207 -17.48 -7.05 -12.00
C GLU A 207 -16.56 -6.17 -11.13
N SER A 208 -16.77 -6.16 -9.81
CA SER A 208 -15.96 -5.43 -8.84
C SER A 208 -14.83 -6.28 -8.23
N GLY A 209 -14.70 -7.55 -8.64
CA GLY A 209 -13.71 -8.49 -8.13
C GLY A 209 -14.05 -9.06 -6.74
N ASN A 210 -15.30 -8.99 -6.30
CA ASN A 210 -15.76 -9.66 -5.08
C ASN A 210 -16.25 -11.06 -5.42
N LEU A 211 -16.00 -12.02 -4.53
CA LEU A 211 -16.58 -13.36 -4.67
C LEU A 211 -18.05 -13.33 -4.26
N VAL A 212 -18.92 -13.70 -5.19
CA VAL A 212 -20.37 -13.83 -5.02
C VAL A 212 -20.80 -15.26 -5.33
N GLU A 213 -21.98 -15.65 -4.85
CA GLU A 213 -22.55 -16.95 -5.20
C GLU A 213 -22.84 -17.02 -6.69
N ARG A 214 -22.41 -18.09 -7.34
CA ARG A 214 -22.76 -18.36 -8.72
C ARG A 214 -24.21 -18.81 -8.74
N HIS A 215 -25.12 -17.88 -9.02
CA HIS A 215 -26.47 -18.22 -9.40
C HIS A 215 -26.45 -18.65 -10.85
N ASP A 216 -26.77 -19.91 -11.14
CA ASP A 216 -27.01 -20.33 -12.52
C ASP A 216 -28.07 -19.40 -13.12
N LYS A 217 -27.67 -18.65 -14.14
CA LYS A 217 -28.62 -17.95 -14.99
C LYS A 217 -29.47 -19.02 -15.65
N GLY A 218 -30.63 -19.29 -15.06
CA GLY A 218 -31.67 -20.09 -15.70
C GLY A 218 -31.94 -19.50 -17.07
N ASP A 219 -32.01 -20.37 -18.07
CA ASP A 219 -32.40 -20.04 -19.44
C ASP A 219 -33.70 -19.21 -19.43
N GLU A 220 -33.62 -17.94 -19.79
CA GLU A 220 -34.73 -17.13 -20.33
C GLU A 220 -34.53 -16.91 -21.82
#